data_AF-A0A8J3TYT4-F1
#
_entry.id   AF-A0A8J3TYT4-F1
#
_cell.length_a   1.000
_cell.length_b   1.000
_cell.length_c   1.000
_cell.angle_alpha   90.00
_cell.angle_beta   90.00
_cell.angle_gamma   90.00
#
_symmetry.space_group_name_H-M   'P 1'
#
loop_
_entity.id
_entity.type
_entity.pdbx_description
1 polymer ?
#
loop_
_entity_poly.entity_id
_entity_poly.type
_entity_poly.pdbx_seq_one_letter_code
_entity_poly.pdbx_strand_id
1 'polypeptide(L)'
;MGAVPVVGEATAAPEGYVFAYQGSPTWVLVTMTAARRPDAYEVDLTTRDGRKVKLGNMTVQDGRGTWGATIPVAVHDILVLRFHTPGRDLLARFS
;
A
#
# COMPACT_ATOMS: atom_id res chain seq x y z
N MET A 1 -15.80 -0.58 -4.20
CA MET A 1 -14.68 0.29 -3.79
C MET A 1 -14.61 0.22 -2.28
N GLY A 2 -13.54 -0.34 -1.70
CA GLY A 2 -13.35 -0.44 -0.26
C GLY A 2 -12.01 0.16 0.11
N ALA A 3 -11.93 0.82 1.26
CA ALA A 3 -10.67 1.29 1.82
C ALA A 3 -10.04 0.16 2.64
N VAL A 4 -8.85 -0.27 2.27
CA VAL A 4 -8.08 -1.26 3.02
C VAL A 4 -7.11 -0.52 3.95
N PRO A 5 -7.18 -0.71 5.27
CA PRO A 5 -6.28 -0.01 6.19
C PRO A 5 -4.84 -0.47 5.98
N VAL A 6 -3.91 0.48 6.04
CA VAL A 6 -2.47 0.24 6.14
C VAL A 6 -2.14 0.16 7.63
N VAL A 7 -1.56 -0.95 8.08
CA VAL A 7 -1.22 -1.16 9.50
C VAL A 7 0.24 -1.58 9.65
N GLY A 8 0.91 -1.04 10.66
CA GLY A 8 2.23 -1.50 11.10
C GLY A 8 2.12 -2.62 12.14
N GLU A 9 3.20 -3.36 12.35
CA GLU A 9 3.23 -4.44 13.35
C GLU A 9 3.10 -3.94 14.79
N ALA A 10 3.54 -2.71 15.07
CA ALA A 10 3.63 -2.16 16.43
C ALA A 10 2.34 -1.54 16.95
N THR A 11 1.38 -1.19 16.07
CA THR A 11 0.16 -0.47 16.45
C THR A 11 -1.05 -0.97 15.67
N ALA A 12 -2.17 -1.20 16.36
CA ALA A 12 -3.44 -1.56 15.71
C ALA A 12 -4.13 -0.39 15.00
N ALA A 13 -3.69 0.85 15.21
CA ALA A 13 -4.26 2.02 14.55
C ALA A 13 -3.82 2.08 13.08
N PRO A 14 -4.74 2.32 12.12
CA PRO A 14 -4.38 2.52 10.73
C PRO A 14 -3.46 3.72 10.55
N GLU A 15 -2.39 3.53 9.79
CA GLU A 15 -1.45 4.58 9.38
C GLU A 15 -1.78 5.14 7.99
N GLY A 16 -2.85 4.66 7.36
CA GLY A 16 -3.23 5.04 6.00
C GLY A 16 -4.29 4.12 5.44
N TYR A 17 -4.64 4.34 4.17
CA TYR A 17 -5.59 3.53 3.45
C TYR A 17 -5.15 3.31 2.01
N VAL A 18 -5.40 2.09 1.51
CA VAL A 18 -5.32 1.74 0.10
C VAL A 18 -6.73 1.67 -0.47
N PHE A 19 -6.91 2.35 -1.59
CA PHE A 19 -8.10 2.28 -2.43
C PHE A 19 -7.71 1.55 -3.71
N ALA A 20 -8.39 0.45 -4.02
CA ALA A 20 -8.20 -0.27 -5.27
C ALA A 20 -9.44 -0.13 -6.16
N TYR A 21 -9.20 -0.01 -7.46
CA TYR A 21 -10.27 0.14 -8.45
C TYR A 21 -10.02 -0.75 -9.66
N GLN A 22 -11.05 -1.53 -10.00
CA GLN A 22 -11.07 -2.37 -11.19
C GLN A 22 -11.55 -1.56 -12.39
N GLY A 23 -10.67 -1.35 -13.35
CA GLY A 23 -10.93 -0.65 -14.60
C GLY A 23 -9.97 -1.07 -15.70
N SER A 24 -9.88 -0.25 -16.75
CA SER A 24 -8.92 -0.43 -17.86
C SER A 24 -8.07 0.85 -17.99
N PRO A 25 -6.97 1.00 -17.24
CA PRO A 25 -6.29 -0.01 -16.40
C PRO A 25 -6.87 -0.16 -14.97
N THR A 26 -6.46 -1.23 -14.29
CA THR A 26 -6.66 -1.37 -12.83
C THR A 26 -5.64 -0.49 -12.10
N TRP A 27 -6.04 0.12 -10.99
CA TRP A 27 -5.17 1.02 -10.23
C TRP A 27 -5.35 0.92 -8.73
N VAL A 28 -4.33 1.38 -8.01
CA VAL A 28 -4.36 1.65 -6.56
C VAL A 28 -4.02 3.10 -6.27
N LEU A 29 -4.68 3.65 -5.26
CA LEU A 29 -4.37 4.95 -4.65
C LEU A 29 -4.14 4.71 -3.16
N VAL A 30 -3.10 5.31 -2.62
CA VAL A 30 -2.69 5.17 -1.23
C VAL A 30 -2.64 6.54 -0.61
N THR A 31 -3.23 6.68 0.58
CA THR A 31 -3.03 7.83 1.46
C THR A 31 -2.40 7.34 2.75
N MET A 32 -1.41 8.08 3.26
CA MET A 32 -0.68 7.71 4.47
C MET A 32 -0.62 8.90 5.42
N THR A 33 -0.82 8.62 6.70
CA THR A 33 -0.67 9.52 7.84
C THR A 33 0.28 8.86 8.84
N ALA A 34 1.59 8.96 8.58
CA ALA A 34 2.60 8.36 9.44
C ALA A 34 3.06 9.38 10.49
N ALA A 35 2.99 9.01 11.77
CA ALA A 35 3.30 9.93 12.87
C ALA A 35 4.80 10.24 13.05
N ARG A 36 5.71 9.58 12.30
CA ARG A 36 7.16 9.68 12.53
C ARG A 36 7.93 9.69 11.21
N ARG A 37 8.66 10.81 11.00
CA ARG A 37 9.65 11.10 9.93
C ARG A 37 9.15 11.11 8.48
N PRO A 38 9.85 11.84 7.58
CA PRO A 38 9.70 11.62 6.16
C PRO A 38 10.28 10.25 5.81
N ASP A 39 9.42 9.34 5.37
CA ASP A 39 9.79 7.98 5.00
C ASP A 39 9.49 7.79 3.51
N ALA A 40 10.49 7.32 2.78
CA ALA A 40 10.27 6.72 1.46
C ALA A 40 10.04 5.22 1.66
N TYR A 41 8.90 4.74 1.18
CA TYR A 41 8.55 3.33 1.18
C TYR A 41 8.69 2.79 -0.23
N GLU A 42 9.38 1.67 -0.39
CA GLU A 42 9.18 0.81 -1.54
C GLU A 42 7.80 0.13 -1.39
N VAL A 43 7.07 0.02 -2.49
CA VAL A 43 5.72 -0.53 -2.52
C VAL A 43 5.72 -1.79 -3.39
N ASP A 44 5.41 -2.92 -2.75
CA ASP A 44 5.27 -4.22 -3.39
C ASP A 44 3.85 -4.75 -3.24
N LEU A 45 3.35 -5.39 -4.30
CA LEU A 45 2.09 -6.12 -4.30
C LEU A 45 2.38 -7.62 -4.32
N THR A 46 1.70 -8.37 -3.46
CA THR A 46 1.65 -9.83 -3.54
C THR A 46 0.22 -10.24 -3.92
N THR A 47 0.10 -11.13 -4.89
CA THR A 47 -1.16 -11.72 -5.33
C THR A 47 -1.49 -12.97 -4.53
N ARG A 48 -2.74 -13.43 -4.59
CA ARG A 48 -3.21 -14.63 -3.88
C ARG A 48 -2.52 -15.91 -4.33
N ASP A 49 -2.05 -15.97 -5.57
CA ASP A 49 -1.22 -17.06 -6.10
C ASP A 49 0.28 -16.96 -5.68
N GLY A 50 0.65 -15.93 -4.91
CA GLY A 50 1.99 -15.73 -4.38
C GLY A 50 2.94 -14.93 -5.27
N ARG A 51 2.53 -14.49 -6.48
CA ARG A 51 3.35 -13.63 -7.33
C ARG A 51 3.57 -12.26 -6.70
N LYS A 52 4.80 -11.75 -6.80
CA LYS A 52 5.19 -10.42 -6.31
C LYS A 52 5.37 -9.45 -7.47
N VAL A 53 4.91 -8.22 -7.31
CA VAL A 53 5.01 -7.13 -8.29
C VAL A 53 5.54 -5.89 -7.59
N LYS A 54 6.67 -5.36 -8.05
CA LYS A 54 7.17 -4.06 -7.60
C LYS A 54 6.35 -2.95 -8.23
N LEU A 55 5.80 -2.05 -7.42
CA LEU A 55 4.95 -0.95 -7.91
C LEU A 55 5.66 0.41 -7.92
N GLY A 56 6.71 0.58 -7.11
CA GLY A 56 7.53 1.79 -7.10
C GLY A 56 7.77 2.32 -5.69
N ASN A 57 7.97 3.62 -5.56
CA ASN A 57 8.29 4.27 -4.29
C ASN A 57 7.25 5.32 -3.93
N MET A 58 6.75 5.27 -2.70
CA MET A 58 5.86 6.27 -2.10
C MET A 58 6.67 7.12 -1.12
N THR A 59 6.62 8.44 -1.29
CA THR A 59 7.22 9.37 -0.34
C THR A 59 6.16 9.92 0.61
N VAL A 60 6.45 9.88 1.90
CA VAL A 60 5.68 10.57 2.95
C VAL A 60 6.50 11.78 3.41
N GLN A 61 5.92 12.97 3.38
CA GLN A 61 6.53 14.22 3.83
C GLN A 61 5.67 14.84 4.93
N ASP A 62 6.29 15.33 6.00
CA ASP A 62 5.58 15.89 7.16
C ASP A 62 4.47 14.98 7.70
N GLY A 63 4.73 13.68 7.67
CA GLY A 63 3.81 12.65 8.14
C GLY A 63 2.60 12.41 7.25
N ARG A 64 2.55 12.97 6.04
CA ARG A 64 1.48 12.74 5.06
C ARG A 64 2.02 12.38 3.68
N GLY A 65 1.30 11.54 2.95
CA GLY A 65 1.67 11.20 1.58
C GLY A 65 0.49 10.63 0.81
N THR A 66 0.46 10.91 -0.48
CA THR A 66 -0.47 10.29 -1.44
C THR A 66 0.34 9.75 -2.60
N TRP A 67 0.07 8.52 -3.00
CA TRP A 67 0.74 7.87 -4.11
C TRP A 67 -0.22 6.91 -4.81
N GLY A 68 -0.02 6.65 -6.09
CA GLY A 68 -0.81 5.67 -6.82
C GLY A 68 -0.04 5.07 -7.98
N ALA A 69 -0.52 3.92 -8.43
CA ALA A 69 0.04 3.22 -9.58
C ALA A 69 -1.06 2.46 -10.32
N THR A 70 -0.86 2.30 -11.63
CA THR A 70 -1.55 1.26 -12.38
C THR A 70 -0.97 -0.10 -12.01
N ILE A 71 -1.80 -1.13 -11.97
CA ILE A 71 -1.37 -2.49 -11.64
C ILE A 71 -1.78 -3.47 -12.75
N PRO A 72 -0.94 -4.47 -13.07
CA PRO A 72 -1.25 -5.49 -14.07
C PRO A 72 -2.01 -6.68 -13.45
N VAL A 73 -2.78 -6.44 -12.39
CA VAL A 73 -3.44 -7.46 -11.58
C VAL A 73 -4.87 -7.03 -11.31
N ALA A 74 -5.84 -7.94 -11.37
CA ALA A 74 -7.20 -7.64 -10.96
C ALA A 74 -7.29 -7.40 -9.44
N VAL A 75 -8.20 -6.54 -9.00
CA VAL A 75 -8.34 -6.17 -7.58
C VAL A 75 -8.60 -7.40 -6.70
N HIS A 76 -9.39 -8.37 -7.19
CA HIS A 76 -9.72 -9.57 -6.42
C HIS A 76 -8.54 -10.53 -6.22
N ASP A 77 -7.51 -10.44 -7.06
CA ASP A 77 -6.31 -11.28 -6.97
C ASP A 77 -5.24 -10.69 -6.05
N ILE A 78 -5.43 -9.47 -5.56
CA ILE A 78 -4.52 -8.85 -4.59
C ILE A 78 -4.67 -9.58 -3.26
N LEU A 79 -3.53 -9.99 -2.68
CA LEU A 79 -3.46 -10.51 -1.31
C LEU A 79 -3.05 -9.41 -0.35
N VAL A 80 -1.95 -8.72 -0.66
CA VAL A 80 -1.39 -7.68 0.23
C VAL A 80 -0.57 -6.68 -0.56
N LEU A 81 -0.67 -5.40 -0.18
CA LEU A 81 0.35 -4.40 -0.47
C LEU A 81 1.26 -4.25 0.74
N ARG A 82 2.57 -4.28 0.51
CA ARG A 82 3.61 -4.03 1.51
C ARG A 82 4.29 -2.71 1.19
N PHE A 83 4.44 -1.89 2.22
CA PHE A 83 5.20 -0.65 2.21
C PHE A 83 6.39 -0.87 3.13
N HIS A 84 7.61 -0.89 2.58
CA HIS A 84 8.80 -1.19 3.37
C HIS A 84 9.88 -0.13 3.22
N THR A 85 10.54 0.14 4.33
CA THR A 85 11.71 1.01 4.44
C THR A 85 12.63 0.39 5.52
N PRO A 86 13.93 0.72 5.59
CA PRO A 86 14.82 0.09 6.55
C PRO A 86 14.29 0.17 7.99
N GLY A 87 14.05 -1.00 8.60
CA GLY A 87 13.56 -1.11 9.98
C GLY A 87 12.04 -0.96 10.17
N ARG A 88 11.26 -0.86 9.09
CA ARG A 88 9.79 -0.73 9.20
C ARG A 88 9.05 -1.33 8.00
N ASP A 89 8.02 -2.11 8.32
CA ASP A 89 7.05 -2.64 7.36
C ASP A 89 5.62 -2.24 7.74
N LEU A 90 4.86 -1.84 6.74
CA LEU A 90 3.41 -1.63 6.83
C LEU A 90 2.70 -2.49 5.80
N LEU A 91 1.51 -2.97 6.15
CA LEU A 91 0.75 -3.91 5.32
C LEU A 91 -0.69 -3.44 5.13
N ALA A 92 -1.20 -3.61 3.91
CA ALA A 92 -2.62 -3.48 3.58
C ALA A 92 -3.09 -4.82 2.99
N ARG A 93 -3.84 -5.60 3.79
CA ARG A 93 -4.31 -6.93 3.40
C ARG A 93 -5.71 -6.88 2.80
N PHE A 94 -5.87 -7.48 1.64
CA PHE A 94 -7.14 -7.56 0.92
C PHE A 94 -7.86 -8.85 1.33
N SER A 95 -9.15 -8.73 1.68
CA SER A 95 -10.02 -9.86 2.07
C SER A 95 -10.49 -10.63 0.86
#